data_AF-A0A969N0N4-F1
#
_entry.id   AF-A0A969N0N4-F1
#
_cell.length_a   1.000
_cell.length_b   1.000
_cell.length_c   1.000
_cell.angle_alpha   90.00
_cell.angle_beta   90.00
_cell.angle_gamma   90.00
#
_symmetry.space_group_name_H-M   'P 1'
#
loop_
_entity.id
_entity.type
_entity.pdbx_description
1 polymer ?
#
loop_
_entity_poly.entity_id
_entity_poly.type
_entity_poly.pdbx_seq_one_letter_code
_entity_poly.pdbx_strand_id
1 'polypeptide(L)'
;MTSVGPTRLTPGPDSYDQDLLAIAPKPDTILGLTGNDSILSSTLGGSQVEGNEDNDFLTSRGPNDTIFGGTGNDSLTARSTETRLIGDDGRGYSVFRLCSYSLWWSRHRLSARFFREQYSVW
;
A
#
# COMPACT_ATOMS: atom_id res chain seq x y z
N MET A 1 -27.90 6.23 -1.99
CA MET A 1 -26.54 6.62 -1.55
C MET A 1 -25.85 7.18 -2.77
N THR A 2 -25.49 8.46 -2.79
CA THR A 2 -24.76 9.04 -3.92
C THR A 2 -23.41 8.35 -3.99
N SER A 3 -23.10 7.73 -5.14
CA SER A 3 -21.74 7.29 -5.44
C SER A 3 -20.86 8.53 -5.35
N VAL A 4 -20.10 8.66 -4.28
CA VAL A 4 -19.00 9.63 -4.25
C VAL A 4 -18.02 9.10 -5.30
N GLY A 5 -17.62 9.97 -6.23
CA GLY A 5 -16.60 9.62 -7.20
C GLY A 5 -15.27 9.34 -6.51
N PRO A 6 -14.22 8.98 -7.26
CA PRO A 6 -12.90 8.77 -6.69
C PRO A 6 -12.42 10.03 -5.95
N THR A 7 -11.73 9.84 -4.83
CA THR A 7 -10.91 10.89 -4.22
C THR A 7 -9.74 11.19 -5.15
N ARG A 8 -9.63 12.44 -5.58
CA ARG A 8 -8.54 12.93 -6.44
C ARG A 8 -7.73 13.96 -5.67
N LEU A 9 -6.44 13.69 -5.47
CA LEU A 9 -5.50 14.63 -4.88
C LEU A 9 -5.14 15.72 -5.90
N THR A 10 -4.31 16.67 -5.48
CA THR A 10 -3.89 17.78 -6.33
C THR A 10 -2.66 17.41 -7.15
N PRO A 11 -2.37 18.12 -8.25
CA PRO A 11 -1.05 18.07 -8.86
C PRO A 11 -0.02 18.76 -7.94
N GLY A 12 0.64 17.99 -7.09
CA GLY A 12 1.64 18.43 -6.12
C GLY A 12 1.74 17.44 -4.95
N PRO A 13 2.72 17.61 -4.04
CA PRO A 13 2.86 16.72 -2.89
C PRO A 13 1.65 16.80 -1.95
N ASP A 14 0.94 15.70 -1.77
CA ASP A 14 -0.22 15.59 -0.91
C ASP A 14 -0.03 14.62 0.26
N SER A 15 -0.80 14.85 1.33
CA SER A 15 -0.86 13.95 2.50
C SER A 15 -2.31 13.58 2.75
N TYR A 16 -2.67 12.35 2.40
CA TYR A 16 -4.01 11.81 2.56
C TYR A 16 -4.03 10.70 3.61
N ASP A 17 -4.82 10.88 4.67
CA ASP A 17 -4.94 9.92 5.76
C ASP A 17 -6.42 9.63 6.08
N GLN A 18 -6.87 8.41 5.77
CA GLN A 18 -8.25 8.00 6.05
C GLN A 18 -8.58 7.89 7.55
N ASP A 19 -7.59 7.73 8.43
CA ASP A 19 -7.81 7.72 9.88
C ASP A 19 -8.17 9.12 10.41
N LEU A 20 -7.87 10.19 9.65
CA LEU A 20 -8.19 11.57 10.01
C LEU A 20 -9.57 12.02 9.52
N LEU A 21 -10.28 11.18 8.77
CA LEU A 21 -11.64 11.48 8.34
C LEU A 21 -12.57 11.41 9.54
N ALA A 22 -13.40 12.43 9.76
CA ALA A 22 -14.40 12.48 10.84
C ALA A 22 -15.54 11.44 10.68
N ILE A 23 -15.44 10.57 9.67
CA ILE A 23 -16.39 9.52 9.31
C ILE A 23 -15.66 8.19 9.24
N ALA A 24 -16.38 7.08 9.49
CA ALA A 24 -15.81 5.75 9.34
C ALA A 24 -15.21 5.58 7.93
N PRO A 25 -13.95 5.14 7.80
CA PRO A 25 -13.30 4.93 6.51
C PRO A 25 -14.14 4.00 5.64
N LYS A 26 -14.44 4.43 4.42
CA LYS A 26 -15.16 3.62 3.43
C LYS A 26 -14.23 3.30 2.27
N PRO A 27 -14.38 2.12 1.64
CA PRO A 27 -13.66 1.80 0.42
C PRO A 27 -13.81 2.92 -0.59
N ASP A 28 -12.69 3.31 -1.18
CA ASP A 28 -12.62 4.41 -2.13
C ASP A 28 -11.59 4.10 -3.20
N THR A 29 -11.66 4.85 -4.30
CA THR A 29 -10.58 4.96 -5.27
C THR A 29 -9.86 6.28 -5.03
N ILE A 30 -8.58 6.21 -4.68
CA ILE A 30 -7.75 7.37 -4.35
C ILE A 30 -6.69 7.53 -5.44
N LEU A 31 -6.63 8.70 -6.06
CA LEU A 31 -5.70 9.04 -7.13
C LEU A 31 -4.73 10.15 -6.66
N GLY A 32 -3.43 9.82 -6.57
CA GLY A 32 -2.35 10.74 -6.17
C GLY A 32 -1.98 11.77 -7.24
N LEU A 33 -1.91 11.33 -8.51
CA LEU A 33 -1.57 12.13 -9.69
C LEU A 33 -0.06 12.40 -9.81
N THR A 34 0.40 13.61 -9.57
CA THR A 34 1.81 14.00 -9.72
C THR A 34 2.26 14.63 -8.42
N GLY A 35 3.53 14.48 -8.05
CA GLY A 35 4.05 14.91 -6.76
C GLY A 35 4.32 13.72 -5.84
N ASN A 36 5.23 13.90 -4.89
CA ASN A 36 5.53 12.84 -3.92
C ASN A 36 4.43 12.79 -2.86
N ASP A 37 3.54 11.81 -2.94
CA ASP A 37 2.37 11.70 -2.09
C ASP A 37 2.60 10.79 -0.88
N SER A 38 1.86 11.05 0.19
CA SER A 38 1.76 10.17 1.34
C SER A 38 0.30 9.77 1.54
N ILE A 39 -0.03 8.52 1.21
CA ILE A 39 -1.41 8.04 1.21
C ILE A 39 -1.55 6.87 2.19
N LEU A 40 -2.46 7.01 3.16
CA LEU A 40 -2.87 5.96 4.08
C LEU A 40 -4.32 5.55 3.83
N SER A 41 -4.51 4.29 3.41
CA SER A 41 -5.82 3.65 3.38
C SER A 41 -6.03 2.74 4.57
N SER A 42 -7.18 2.85 5.24
CA SER A 42 -7.51 2.12 6.47
C SER A 42 -8.91 1.51 6.46
N THR A 43 -9.51 1.36 5.29
CA THR A 43 -10.88 0.82 5.15
C THR A 43 -10.92 -0.68 5.44
N LEU A 44 -12.10 -1.21 5.72
CA LEU A 44 -12.30 -2.65 5.87
C LEU A 44 -12.82 -3.33 4.58
N GLY A 45 -12.89 -2.62 3.45
CA GLY A 45 -13.65 -3.09 2.29
C GLY A 45 -12.97 -2.94 0.94
N GLY A 46 -11.63 -2.91 0.90
CA GLY A 46 -10.86 -2.97 -0.33
C GLY A 46 -10.87 -1.67 -1.14
N SER A 47 -10.05 -0.72 -0.71
CA SER A 47 -9.75 0.49 -1.46
C SER A 47 -8.89 0.20 -2.68
N GLN A 48 -8.96 1.08 -3.68
CA GLN A 48 -7.98 1.19 -4.74
C GLN A 48 -7.17 2.46 -4.53
N VAL A 49 -5.84 2.36 -4.53
CA VAL A 49 -4.93 3.48 -4.36
C VAL A 49 -3.97 3.50 -5.52
N GLU A 50 -3.86 4.64 -6.21
CA GLU A 50 -2.92 4.86 -7.31
C GLU A 50 -2.03 6.05 -6.96
N GLY A 51 -0.73 5.81 -6.75
CA GLY A 51 0.28 6.86 -6.57
C GLY A 51 0.43 7.70 -7.84
N ASN A 52 0.64 7.01 -8.97
CA ASN A 52 0.83 7.55 -10.31
C ASN A 52 2.27 8.00 -10.59
N GLU A 53 2.58 9.29 -10.67
CA GLU A 53 3.92 9.77 -11.00
C GLU A 53 4.68 10.22 -9.75
N ASP A 54 6.01 10.23 -9.82
CA ASP A 54 6.92 10.61 -8.72
C ASP A 54 7.06 9.54 -7.62
N ASN A 55 7.61 9.88 -6.45
CA ASN A 55 8.00 8.89 -5.44
C ASN A 55 7.05 8.92 -4.25
N ASP A 56 6.21 7.91 -4.15
CA ASP A 56 5.11 7.90 -3.19
C ASP A 56 5.35 7.04 -1.96
N PHE A 57 4.67 7.37 -0.87
CA PHE A 57 4.56 6.56 0.35
C PHE A 57 3.13 6.07 0.51
N LEU A 58 2.88 4.84 0.07
CA LEU A 58 1.53 4.25 0.05
C LEU A 58 1.41 3.16 1.12
N THR A 59 0.53 3.38 2.10
CA THR A 59 0.27 2.42 3.19
C THR A 59 -1.18 1.96 3.19
N SER A 60 -1.39 0.64 3.13
CA SER A 60 -2.69 0.00 3.41
C SER A 60 -2.68 -0.66 4.78
N ARG A 61 -3.70 -0.35 5.58
CA ARG A 61 -4.04 -1.04 6.83
C ARG A 61 -5.25 -1.98 6.66
N GLY A 62 -6.05 -1.75 5.63
CA GLY A 62 -7.26 -2.51 5.33
C GLY A 62 -6.99 -3.87 4.68
N PRO A 63 -7.83 -4.88 4.91
CA PRO A 63 -7.84 -6.08 4.08
C PRO A 63 -8.39 -5.76 2.69
N ASN A 64 -7.96 -6.55 1.69
CA ASN A 64 -8.46 -6.49 0.31
C ASN A 64 -8.20 -5.20 -0.47
N ASP A 65 -7.32 -4.32 0.04
CA ASP A 65 -6.92 -3.12 -0.71
C ASP A 65 -6.03 -3.50 -1.91
N THR A 66 -6.11 -2.72 -2.98
CA THR A 66 -5.18 -2.78 -4.11
C THR A 66 -4.43 -1.46 -4.21
N ILE A 67 -3.11 -1.49 -4.13
CA ILE A 67 -2.25 -0.31 -4.23
C ILE A 67 -1.36 -0.45 -5.46
N PHE A 68 -1.39 0.57 -6.31
CA PHE A 68 -0.50 0.78 -7.45
C PHE A 68 0.45 1.93 -7.10
N GLY A 69 1.76 1.69 -7.11
CA GLY A 69 2.77 2.75 -6.97
C GLY A 69 2.73 3.69 -8.17
N GLY A 70 2.82 3.13 -9.37
CA GLY A 70 2.98 3.93 -10.58
C GLY A 70 4.47 4.15 -10.88
N THR A 71 4.79 5.15 -11.69
CA THR A 71 6.16 5.43 -12.11
C THR A 71 6.92 6.19 -11.03
N GLY A 72 8.06 5.67 -10.60
CA GLY A 72 8.93 6.32 -9.62
C GLY A 72 9.53 5.32 -8.65
N ASN A 73 10.14 5.82 -7.57
CA ASN A 73 10.65 4.97 -6.50
C ASN A 73 9.69 4.97 -5.30
N ASP A 74 8.63 4.18 -5.42
CA ASP A 74 7.60 4.14 -4.39
C ASP A 74 7.96 3.24 -3.20
N SER A 75 7.43 3.62 -2.05
CA SER A 75 7.46 2.85 -0.82
C SER A 75 6.06 2.32 -0.51
N LEU A 76 5.78 1.08 -0.91
CA LEU A 76 4.49 0.42 -0.69
C LEU A 76 4.53 -0.45 0.58
N THR A 77 3.59 -0.24 1.50
CA THR A 77 3.47 -1.02 2.74
C THR A 77 2.04 -1.55 2.93
N ALA A 78 1.91 -2.86 3.10
CA ALA A 78 0.68 -3.51 3.53
C ALA A 78 0.82 -3.95 4.99
N ARG A 79 -0.17 -3.60 5.83
CA ARG A 79 -0.27 -4.03 7.23
C ARG A 79 -1.41 -5.04 7.45
N SER A 80 -2.02 -5.53 6.37
CA SER A 80 -3.04 -6.58 6.39
C SER A 80 -2.57 -7.78 5.55
N THR A 81 -3.29 -8.91 5.69
CA THR A 81 -2.94 -10.18 5.04
C THR A 81 -3.48 -10.34 3.62
N GLU A 82 -4.37 -9.45 3.15
CA GLU A 82 -5.10 -9.59 1.88
C GLU A 82 -4.93 -8.38 0.95
N THR A 83 -4.01 -7.47 1.25
CA THR A 83 -3.69 -6.33 0.38
C THR A 83 -2.81 -6.76 -0.78
N ARG A 84 -3.18 -6.34 -1.99
CA ARG A 84 -2.34 -6.44 -3.18
C ARG A 84 -1.54 -5.15 -3.37
N LEU A 85 -0.21 -5.26 -3.38
CA LEU A 85 0.69 -4.16 -3.71
C LEU A 85 1.32 -4.42 -5.08
N ILE A 86 1.30 -3.42 -5.95
CA ILE A 86 1.83 -3.46 -7.31
C ILE A 86 2.74 -2.24 -7.46
N GLY A 87 4.06 -2.47 -7.55
CA GLY A 87 5.00 -1.46 -8.03
C GLY A 87 5.14 -1.53 -9.55
N ASP A 88 5.76 -0.52 -10.16
CA ASP A 88 6.07 -0.50 -11.60
C ASP A 88 7.44 -1.13 -11.94
N ASP A 89 7.64 -1.45 -13.22
CA ASP A 89 8.79 -2.12 -13.85
C ASP A 89 10.11 -1.29 -13.82
N GLY A 90 10.12 -0.13 -13.16
CA GLY A 90 11.17 0.90 -13.28
C GLY A 90 12.28 0.95 -12.21
N ARG A 91 12.21 0.19 -11.10
CA ARG A 91 13.12 0.13 -9.90
C ARG A 91 12.50 0.55 -8.54
N GLY A 92 11.21 0.31 -8.30
CA GLY A 92 10.59 0.50 -6.97
C GLY A 92 10.62 -0.77 -6.11
N TYR A 93 11.22 -0.73 -4.92
CA TYR A 93 11.32 -1.87 -4.00
C TYR A 93 9.99 -2.13 -3.28
N SER A 94 9.48 -3.36 -3.37
CA SER A 94 8.30 -3.82 -2.62
C SER A 94 8.68 -4.18 -1.16
N VAL A 95 8.08 -3.52 -0.16
CA VAL A 95 8.26 -3.88 1.25
C VAL A 95 7.14 -4.82 1.71
N PHE A 96 7.52 -6.07 1.98
CA PHE A 96 6.70 -7.05 2.70
C PHE A 96 6.95 -6.95 4.21
N ARG A 97 5.91 -6.78 5.05
CA ARG A 97 5.86 -7.41 6.38
C ARG A 97 4.42 -7.69 6.86
N LEU A 98 4.26 -8.95 7.28
CA LEU A 98 3.06 -9.62 7.77
C LEU A 98 2.47 -8.97 9.03
N CYS A 99 1.15 -8.83 9.06
CA CYS A 99 0.42 -8.88 10.32
C CYS A 99 0.24 -10.36 10.70
N SER A 100 0.92 -10.76 11.77
CA SER A 100 0.88 -12.10 12.35
C SER A 100 -0.54 -12.54 12.68
N TYR A 101 -1.03 -13.63 12.10
CA TYR A 101 -1.94 -14.49 12.83
C TYR A 101 -1.13 -15.51 13.63
N SER A 102 -1.35 -15.44 14.93
CA SER A 102 -1.06 -16.45 15.94
C SER A 102 -1.27 -17.88 15.43
N LEU A 103 -0.25 -18.73 15.64
CA LEU A 103 -0.35 -20.15 15.96
C LEU A 103 -1.60 -20.88 15.41
N TRP A 104 -1.64 -21.12 14.11
CA TRP A 104 -2.30 -22.32 13.61
C TRP A 104 -1.48 -23.51 14.11
N TRP A 105 -2.00 -24.23 15.10
CA TRP A 105 -1.47 -25.52 15.50
C TRP A 105 -1.58 -26.48 14.31
N SER A 106 -0.49 -26.66 13.57
CA SER A 106 -0.30 -27.86 12.76
C SER A 106 1.19 -28.16 12.69
N ARG A 107 1.53 -29.30 13.28
CA ARG A 107 2.86 -29.86 13.38
C ARG A 107 3.47 -29.94 11.97
N HIS A 108 4.56 -29.21 11.74
CA HIS A 108 5.89 -29.77 11.47
C HIS A 108 6.87 -28.65 11.13
N ARG A 109 8.07 -28.74 11.73
CA ARG A 109 9.20 -27.82 11.57
C ARG A 109 9.41 -27.47 10.10
N LEU A 110 9.48 -26.19 9.73
CA LEU A 110 10.47 -25.72 8.78
C LEU A 110 10.89 -24.27 9.11
N SER A 111 12.19 -24.11 9.10
CA SER A 111 13.03 -22.97 9.44
C SER A 111 12.72 -21.70 8.66
N ALA A 112 12.60 -20.56 9.36
CA ALA A 112 12.77 -19.24 8.76
C ALA A 112 14.25 -19.11 8.32
N ARG A 113 14.51 -19.39 7.04
CA ARG A 113 15.83 -19.16 6.43
C ARG A 113 15.84 -17.71 5.95
N PHE A 114 16.58 -16.86 6.66
CA PHE A 114 16.88 -15.50 6.26
C PHE A 114 17.50 -15.51 4.86
N PHE A 115 16.88 -14.84 3.89
CA PHE A 115 17.54 -14.50 2.63
C PHE A 115 17.86 -13.01 2.66
N ARG A 116 19.16 -12.71 2.76
CA ARG A 116 19.74 -11.38 2.64
C ARG A 116 20.39 -11.35 1.26
N GLU A 117 19.73 -10.75 0.26
CA GLU A 117 20.41 -10.44 -0.99
C GLU A 117 21.16 -9.12 -0.82
N GLN A 118 22.49 -9.23 -0.84
CA GLN A 118 23.36 -8.10 -1.10
C GLN A 118 23.52 -7.98 -2.61
N TYR A 119 23.18 -6.83 -3.16
CA TYR A 119 23.67 -6.44 -4.46
C TYR A 119 25.10 -5.92 -4.30
N SER A 120 26.04 -6.49 -5.03
CA SER A 120 27.34 -5.86 -5.30
C SER A 120 27.76 -6.20 -6.72
N VAL A 121 27.65 -5.18 -7.57
CA VAL A 121 28.33 -5.04 -8.86
C VAL A 121 29.84 -5.08 -8.63
N TRP A 122 30.56 -5.97 -9.33
CA TRP A 122 31.41 -5.69 -10.50
C TRP A 122 31.71 -7.02 -11.20
#